data_AF-A0A4Y1ZLY5-F1
#
_entry.id   AF-A0A4Y1ZLY5-F1
#
_cell.length_a   1.000
_cell.length_b   1.000
_cell.length_c   1.000
_cell.angle_alpha   90.00
_cell.angle_beta   90.00
_cell.angle_gamma   90.00
#
_symmetry.space_group_name_H-M   'P 1'
#
loop_
_entity.id
_entity.type
_entity.pdbx_description
1 polymer ?
#
loop_
_entity_poly.entity_id
_entity_poly.type
_entity_poly.pdbx_seq_one_letter_code
_entity_poly.pdbx_strand_id
1 'polypeptide(L)'
;MPHWNPFQLRNYIKQKITEHPNITNMKYTRQGKLLFSTSDPVCAAKLLTLQNVLDTPVSTDVIWENISSRFLIPTKKEKLAEELSCNNDIVISHMRRFVKPNSSQETSPVLVTILGIYLPDSMKIWFINQKIQPFNRQASAMY
;
A
#
# COMPACT_ATOMS: atom_id res chain seq x y z
N MET A 1 17.18 12.68 -12.29
CA MET A 1 17.89 11.68 -13.12
C MET A 1 17.22 11.59 -14.47
N PRO A 2 17.97 11.50 -15.58
CA PRO A 2 17.37 11.32 -16.90
C PRO A 2 16.59 9.99 -16.93
N HIS A 3 15.38 10.01 -17.50
CA HIS A 3 14.66 8.78 -17.79
C HIS A 3 15.37 8.09 -18.95
N TRP A 4 15.98 6.93 -18.70
CA TRP A 4 16.54 6.10 -19.77
C TRP A 4 15.44 5.60 -20.71
N ASN A 5 15.78 5.46 -21.98
CA ASN A 5 14.91 4.87 -22.97
C ASN A 5 14.49 3.45 -22.52
N PRO A 6 13.18 3.14 -22.43
CA PRO A 6 12.70 1.84 -21.94
C PRO A 6 13.22 0.63 -22.72
N PHE A 7 13.44 0.76 -24.02
CA PHE A 7 13.95 -0.34 -24.86
C PHE A 7 15.42 -0.62 -24.59
N GLN A 8 16.24 0.44 -24.50
CA GLN A 8 17.66 0.31 -24.16
C GLN A 8 17.83 -0.26 -22.75
N LEU A 9 17.04 0.22 -21.80
CA LEU A 9 17.05 -0.29 -20.43
C LEU A 9 16.67 -1.77 -20.38
N ARG A 10 15.60 -2.19 -21.08
CA ARG A 10 15.23 -3.60 -21.15
C ARG A 10 16.33 -4.47 -21.74
N ASN A 11 16.96 -4.03 -22.83
CA ASN A 11 18.04 -4.77 -23.47
C ASN A 11 19.27 -4.88 -22.55
N TYR A 12 19.64 -3.79 -21.88
CA TYR A 12 20.71 -3.77 -20.88
C TYR A 12 20.46 -4.80 -19.77
N ILE A 13 19.25 -4.81 -19.20
CA ILE A 13 18.89 -5.75 -18.13
C ILE A 13 18.92 -7.19 -18.63
N LYS A 14 18.42 -7.48 -19.84
CA LYS A 14 18.50 -8.82 -20.43
C LYS A 14 19.93 -9.33 -20.59
N GLN A 15 20.86 -8.43 -20.93
CA GLN A 15 22.27 -8.78 -21.10
C GLN A 15 22.99 -8.99 -19.77
N LYS A 16 22.65 -8.21 -18.74
CA LYS A 16 23.34 -8.25 -17.44
C LYS A 16 22.75 -9.24 -16.45
N ILE A 17 21.46 -9.57 -16.57
CA ILE A 17 20.73 -10.41 -15.60
C ILE A 17 20.10 -11.57 -16.35
N THR A 18 20.61 -12.77 -16.13
CA THR A 18 20.09 -14.00 -16.74
C THR A 18 18.68 -14.33 -16.27
N GLU A 19 18.35 -14.02 -15.02
CA GLU A 19 17.02 -14.20 -14.41
C GLU A 19 16.07 -13.02 -14.74
N HIS A 20 16.36 -12.22 -15.76
CA HIS A 20 15.45 -11.17 -16.19
C HIS A 20 14.00 -11.63 -16.45
N PRO A 21 13.70 -12.89 -16.85
CA PRO A 21 12.31 -13.34 -16.98
C PRO A 21 11.54 -13.32 -15.67
N ASN A 22 12.24 -13.38 -14.52
CA ASN A 22 11.64 -13.35 -13.18
C ASN A 22 11.32 -11.93 -12.70
N ILE A 23 11.63 -10.90 -13.50
CA ILE A 23 11.25 -9.51 -13.23
C ILE A 23 9.80 -9.31 -13.65
N THR A 24 8.91 -9.11 -12.67
CA THR A 24 7.48 -8.94 -12.89
C THR A 24 7.12 -7.49 -13.26
N ASN A 25 7.92 -6.51 -12.82
CA ASN A 25 7.68 -5.11 -13.14
C ASN A 25 8.99 -4.31 -13.20
N MET A 26 9.03 -3.32 -14.09
CA MET A 26 10.10 -2.33 -14.19
C MET A 26 9.48 -0.98 -14.53
N LYS A 27 9.59 -0.02 -13.61
CA LYS A 27 8.98 1.31 -13.77
C LYS A 27 9.77 2.41 -13.08
N TYR A 28 9.54 3.65 -13.49
CA TYR A 28 10.02 4.82 -12.76
C TYR A 28 9.01 5.24 -11.69
N THR A 29 9.52 5.61 -10.51
CA THR A 29 8.75 6.28 -9.47
C THR A 29 8.54 7.76 -9.82
N ARG A 30 7.60 8.42 -9.14
CA ARG A 30 7.38 9.88 -9.29
C ARG A 30 8.61 10.72 -8.89
N GLN A 31 9.53 10.15 -8.11
CA GLN A 31 10.79 10.77 -7.72
C GLN A 31 11.93 10.47 -8.71
N GLY A 32 11.64 9.80 -9.83
CA GLY A 32 12.63 9.46 -10.85
C GLY A 32 13.53 8.26 -10.50
N LYS A 33 13.23 7.52 -9.43
CA LYS A 33 13.92 6.26 -9.11
C LYS A 33 13.45 5.13 -10.02
N LEU A 34 14.36 4.31 -10.53
CA LEU A 34 14.03 3.08 -11.24
C LEU A 34 13.70 1.98 -10.23
N LEU A 35 12.52 1.37 -10.36
CA LEU A 35 12.02 0.32 -9.48
C LEU A 35 11.86 -0.99 -10.26
N PHE A 36 12.48 -2.04 -9.75
CA PHE A 36 12.27 -3.41 -10.18
C PHE A 36 11.36 -4.15 -9.19
N SER A 37 10.55 -5.07 -9.68
CA SER A 37 9.78 -6.00 -8.85
C SER A 37 10.09 -7.42 -9.30
N THR A 38 10.45 -8.27 -8.35
CA THR A 38 10.66 -9.70 -8.56
C THR A 38 10.35 -10.42 -7.25
N SER A 39 9.79 -11.63 -7.35
CA SER A 39 9.61 -12.54 -6.22
C SER A 39 10.74 -13.58 -6.13
N ASP A 40 11.64 -13.60 -7.12
CA ASP A 40 12.77 -14.52 -7.15
C ASP A 40 13.96 -13.93 -6.38
N PRO A 41 14.39 -14.55 -5.27
CA PRO A 41 15.49 -14.03 -4.46
C PRO A 41 16.81 -14.00 -5.24
N VAL A 42 17.02 -14.89 -6.21
CA VAL A 42 18.24 -14.92 -7.03
C VAL A 42 18.26 -13.72 -7.98
N CYS A 43 17.15 -13.45 -8.67
CA CYS A 43 16.99 -12.25 -9.49
C CYS A 43 17.19 -10.96 -8.68
N ALA A 44 16.60 -10.88 -7.47
CA ALA A 44 16.77 -9.73 -6.57
C ALA A 44 18.25 -9.50 -6.18
N ALA A 45 18.96 -10.58 -5.81
CA ALA A 45 20.38 -10.50 -5.49
C ALA A 45 21.20 -9.99 -6.68
N LYS A 46 20.93 -10.46 -7.90
CA LYS A 46 21.65 -9.96 -9.09
C LYS A 46 21.33 -8.52 -9.42
N LEU A 47 20.08 -8.09 -9.27
CA LEU A 47 19.70 -6.68 -9.42
C LEU A 47 20.49 -5.77 -8.46
N LEU A 48 20.77 -6.23 -7.24
CA LEU A 48 21.56 -5.49 -6.26
C LEU A 48 23.03 -5.35 -6.63
N THR A 49 23.57 -6.26 -7.44
CA THR A 49 24.95 -6.17 -7.91
C THR A 49 25.16 -5.08 -8.98
N LEU A 50 24.09 -4.50 -9.52
CA LEU A 50 24.19 -3.42 -10.50
C LEU A 50 24.74 -2.16 -9.84
N GLN A 51 25.98 -1.83 -10.17
CA GLN A 51 26.63 -0.57 -9.78
C GLN A 51 26.41 0.52 -10.85
N ASN A 52 26.18 0.12 -12.10
CA ASN A 52 25.95 1.02 -13.22
C ASN A 52 24.74 0.56 -14.03
N VAL A 53 24.00 1.51 -14.60
CA VAL A 53 22.92 1.28 -15.57
C VAL A 53 23.12 2.23 -16.73
N LEU A 54 23.33 1.70 -17.94
CA LEU A 54 23.57 2.50 -19.16
C LEU A 54 24.64 3.59 -18.90
N ASP A 55 25.79 3.15 -18.39
CA ASP A 55 26.96 3.99 -18.05
C ASP A 55 26.73 5.08 -17.00
N THR A 56 25.57 5.05 -16.34
CA THR A 56 25.28 5.93 -15.20
C THR A 56 25.47 5.15 -13.91
N PRO A 57 26.31 5.62 -12.97
CA PRO A 57 26.43 4.98 -11.67
C PRO A 57 25.11 5.08 -10.90
N VAL A 58 24.71 3.97 -10.27
CA VAL A 58 23.47 3.87 -9.49
C VAL A 58 23.77 3.30 -8.11
N SER A 59 23.12 3.87 -7.09
CA SER A 59 23.03 3.24 -5.76
C SER A 59 21.76 2.40 -5.73
N THR A 60 21.90 1.12 -5.38
CA THR A 60 20.77 0.19 -5.32
C THR A 60 20.43 -0.08 -3.86
N ASP A 61 19.23 0.30 -3.45
CA ASP A 61 18.69 -0.03 -2.13
C ASP A 61 17.60 -1.10 -2.28
N VAL A 62 17.57 -2.07 -1.37
CA VAL A 62 16.48 -3.04 -1.29
C VAL A 62 15.32 -2.43 -0.52
N ILE A 63 14.16 -2.38 -1.16
CA ILE A 63 12.91 -2.17 -0.44
C ILE A 63 12.25 -3.54 -0.27
N TRP A 64 12.37 -4.12 0.93
CA TRP A 64 11.67 -5.35 1.27
C TRP A 64 10.32 -5.00 1.91
N GLU A 65 9.27 -4.90 1.10
CA GLU A 65 7.90 -4.72 1.58
C GLU A 65 7.24 -6.10 1.76
N ASN A 66 7.35 -6.70 2.96
CA ASN A 66 6.57 -7.88 3.31
C ASN A 66 5.12 -7.49 3.65
N ILE A 67 4.37 -7.06 2.64
CA ILE A 67 2.95 -6.73 2.78
C ILE A 67 2.18 -8.02 2.90
N SER A 68 1.76 -8.33 4.13
CA SER A 68 0.92 -9.49 4.40
C SER A 68 -0.52 -9.25 3.95
N SER A 69 -1.05 -8.03 4.09
CA SER A 69 -2.43 -7.73 3.67
C SER A 69 -2.73 -6.25 3.39
N ARG A 70 -3.77 -6.04 2.58
CA ARG A 70 -4.38 -4.75 2.26
C ARG A 70 -5.90 -4.81 2.37
N PHE A 71 -6.49 -3.94 3.19
CA PHE A 71 -7.94 -3.89 3.39
C PHE A 71 -8.50 -2.48 3.16
N LEU A 72 -9.69 -2.38 2.58
CA LEU A 72 -10.46 -1.13 2.47
C LEU A 72 -11.54 -1.10 3.54
N ILE A 73 -11.47 -0.13 4.46
CA ILE A 73 -12.42 0.03 5.56
C ILE A 73 -13.18 1.35 5.40
N PRO A 74 -14.51 1.34 5.23
CA PRO A 74 -15.33 2.55 5.21
C PRO A 74 -15.58 3.04 6.64
N THR A 75 -14.78 3.99 7.13
CA THR A 75 -14.89 4.47 8.52
C THR A 75 -14.62 5.97 8.65
N LYS A 76 -15.27 6.57 9.66
CA LYS A 76 -15.18 8.02 9.95
C LYS A 76 -13.97 8.35 10.84
N LYS A 77 -13.45 7.38 11.59
CA LYS A 77 -12.55 7.61 12.73
C LYS A 77 -11.15 8.10 12.36
N GLU A 78 -10.65 9.07 13.11
CA GLU A 78 -9.28 9.59 13.01
C GLU A 78 -8.26 8.66 13.69
N LYS A 79 -8.63 7.99 14.79
CA LYS A 79 -7.78 7.04 15.54
C LYS A 79 -7.88 5.58 15.08
N LEU A 80 -8.22 5.36 13.81
CA LEU A 80 -8.43 4.02 13.27
C LEU A 80 -7.20 3.11 13.41
N ALA A 81 -5.99 3.66 13.25
CA ALA A 81 -4.75 2.90 13.30
C ALA A 81 -4.46 2.30 14.67
N GLU A 82 -4.54 3.12 15.71
CA GLU A 82 -4.32 2.69 17.08
C GLU A 82 -5.33 1.62 17.49
N GLU A 83 -6.63 1.85 17.23
CA GLU A 83 -7.68 0.88 17.57
C GLU A 83 -7.49 -0.45 16.83
N LEU A 84 -7.29 -0.43 15.51
CA LEU A 84 -7.11 -1.66 14.73
C LEU A 84 -5.86 -2.44 15.16
N SER A 85 -4.76 -1.73 15.43
CA SER A 85 -3.51 -2.34 15.89
C SER A 85 -3.71 -3.03 17.24
N CYS A 86 -4.29 -2.34 18.23
CA CYS A 86 -4.55 -2.92 19.56
C CYS A 86 -5.50 -4.12 19.52
N ASN A 87 -6.55 -4.06 18.70
CA ASN A 87 -7.61 -5.07 18.73
C ASN A 87 -7.26 -6.37 17.99
N ASN A 88 -6.30 -6.30 17.07
CA ASN A 88 -5.92 -7.41 16.20
C ASN A 88 -4.49 -7.90 16.45
N ASP A 89 -3.75 -7.23 17.35
CA ASP A 89 -2.33 -7.48 17.59
C ASP A 89 -1.50 -7.43 16.28
N ILE A 90 -1.72 -6.37 15.50
CA ILE A 90 -1.10 -6.15 14.19
C ILE A 90 -0.30 -4.86 14.13
N VAL A 91 0.79 -4.85 13.37
CA VAL A 91 1.56 -3.63 13.07
C VAL A 91 1.07 -3.03 11.75
N ILE A 92 0.52 -1.82 11.82
CA ILE A 92 0.05 -1.10 10.64
C ILE A 92 1.17 -0.22 10.10
N SER A 93 1.61 -0.50 8.87
CA SER A 93 2.71 0.25 8.24
C SER A 93 2.22 1.50 7.51
N HIS A 94 1.04 1.42 6.87
CA HIS A 94 0.51 2.54 6.11
C HIS A 94 -1.01 2.59 6.15
N MET A 95 -1.55 3.80 6.32
CA MET A 95 -2.97 4.09 6.11
C MET A 95 -3.15 5.24 5.13
N ARG A 96 -4.10 5.07 4.21
CA ARG A 96 -4.47 6.12 3.26
C ARG A 96 -5.98 6.27 3.18
N ARG A 97 -6.48 7.47 3.48
CA ARG A 97 -7.89 7.83 3.30
C ARG A 97 -8.14 8.28 1.86
N PHE A 98 -9.20 7.77 1.24
CA PHE A 98 -9.65 8.23 -0.08
C PHE A 98 -10.82 9.17 0.08
N VAL A 99 -10.60 10.44 -0.25
CA VAL A 99 -11.67 11.44 -0.30
C VAL A 99 -12.28 11.40 -1.71
N LYS A 100 -13.58 11.15 -1.83
CA LYS A 100 -14.29 11.36 -3.11
C LYS A 100 -14.58 12.85 -3.28
N PRO A 101 -14.33 13.43 -4.46
CA PRO A 101 -14.85 14.76 -4.77
C PRO A 101 -16.39 14.73 -4.64
N ASN A 102 -16.96 15.67 -3.91
CA ASN A 102 -18.42 15.84 -3.67
C ASN A 102 -19.11 14.88 -2.69
N SER A 103 -18.40 14.02 -1.96
CA SER A 103 -19.00 13.30 -0.82
C SER A 103 -18.92 14.15 0.43
N SER A 104 -20.00 14.23 1.23
CA SER A 104 -19.87 14.67 2.62
C SER A 104 -18.78 13.82 3.27
N GLN A 105 -17.85 14.45 3.99
CA GLN A 105 -16.64 13.81 4.56
C GLN A 105 -16.94 12.64 5.51
N GLU A 106 -18.22 12.35 5.74
CA GLU A 106 -18.70 11.40 6.72
C GLU A 106 -18.27 9.95 6.44
N THR A 107 -18.11 9.43 5.21
CA THR A 107 -17.80 7.98 5.00
C THR A 107 -16.77 7.73 3.90
N SER A 108 -15.54 8.23 4.09
CA SER A 108 -14.43 7.96 3.18
C SER A 108 -13.76 6.61 3.49
N PRO A 109 -13.54 5.72 2.48
CA PRO A 109 -12.82 4.48 2.70
C PRO A 109 -11.34 4.72 2.99
N VAL A 110 -10.77 3.88 3.86
CA VAL A 110 -9.36 3.90 4.27
C VAL A 110 -8.71 2.59 3.82
N LEU A 111 -7.63 2.68 3.05
CA LEU A 111 -6.75 1.54 2.77
C LEU A 111 -5.78 1.38 3.92
N VAL A 112 -5.78 0.19 4.52
CA VAL A 112 -4.86 -0.22 5.59
C VAL A 112 -3.89 -1.22 5.01
N THR A 113 -2.58 -0.99 5.20
CA THR A 113 -1.51 -1.89 4.79
C THR A 113 -0.77 -2.39 6.03
N ILE A 114 -0.72 -3.71 6.18
CA ILE A 114 -0.06 -4.40 7.28
C ILE A 114 1.22 -5.02 6.74
N LEU A 115 2.32 -4.83 7.46
CA LEU A 115 3.59 -5.52 7.20
C LEU A 115 3.79 -6.57 8.28
N GLY A 116 4.10 -7.81 7.91
CA GLY A 116 4.34 -8.87 8.88
C GLY A 116 4.45 -10.26 8.26
N ILE A 117 4.96 -11.20 9.02
CA ILE A 117 5.00 -12.64 8.66
C ILE A 117 3.79 -13.41 9.18
N TYR A 118 3.01 -12.82 10.09
CA TYR A 118 1.80 -13.40 10.65
C TYR A 118 0.64 -12.41 10.53
N LEU A 119 -0.41 -12.84 9.84
CA LEU A 119 -1.73 -12.24 9.96
C LEU A 119 -2.50 -13.05 11.00
N PRO A 120 -3.33 -12.42 11.84
CA PRO A 120 -4.24 -13.17 12.67
C PRO A 120 -5.20 -13.97 11.77
N ASP A 121 -5.53 -15.20 12.17
CA ASP A 121 -6.46 -16.08 11.43
C ASP A 121 -7.84 -15.45 11.19
N SER A 122 -8.21 -14.45 12.01
CA SER A 122 -9.40 -13.64 11.82
C SER A 122 -9.15 -12.19 12.25
N MET A 123 -9.76 -11.25 11.54
CA MET A 123 -9.68 -9.82 11.84
C MET A 123 -10.96 -9.35 12.56
N LYS A 124 -10.80 -8.81 13.75
CA LYS A 124 -11.86 -8.20 14.57
C LYS A 124 -12.05 -6.74 14.15
N ILE A 125 -13.24 -6.43 13.64
CA ILE A 125 -13.66 -5.09 13.26
C ILE A 125 -15.03 -4.84 13.88
N TRP A 126 -15.23 -3.66 14.47
CA TRP A 126 -16.54 -3.22 14.92
C TRP A 126 -16.86 -1.81 14.44
N PHE A 127 -18.13 -1.57 14.12
CA PHE A 127 -18.64 -0.26 13.76
C PHE A 127 -19.44 0.31 14.94
N ILE A 128 -19.14 1.55 15.33
CA ILE A 128 -19.95 2.29 16.30
C ILE A 128 -20.84 3.25 15.50
N ASN A 129 -22.15 3.08 15.60
CA ASN A 129 -23.11 3.95 14.92
C ASN A 129 -23.18 5.31 15.65
N GLN A 130 -22.73 6.39 15.01
CA GLN A 130 -22.72 7.73 15.62
C GLN A 130 -24.02 8.53 15.41
N LYS A 131 -25.10 7.96 14.87
CA LYS A 131 -26.41 8.65 14.81
C LYS A 131 -27.56 7.69 15.16
N ILE A 132 -28.04 7.76 16.39
CA ILE A 132 -29.47 7.58 16.67
C ILE A 132 -29.99 8.96 17.08
N GLN A 133 -30.67 9.65 16.16
CA GLN A 133 -31.58 10.71 16.58
C GLN A 133 -32.79 10.03 17.23
N PRO A 134 -33.18 10.38 18.47
CA PRO A 134 -34.44 9.90 19.01
C PRO A 134 -35.57 10.47 18.17
N PHE A 135 -36.40 9.59 17.62
CA PHE A 135 -37.64 10.00 16.98
C PHE A 135 -38.53 10.62 18.06
N ASN A 136 -38.71 11.94 18.04
CA ASN A 136 -39.69 12.61 18.88
C ASN A 136 -41.07 12.08 18.48
N ARG A 137 -41.65 11.23 19.33
CA ARG A 137 -43.05 10.86 19.23
C ARG A 137 -43.87 12.10 19.60
N GLN A 138 -44.39 12.82 18.61
CA GLN A 138 -45.44 13.81 18.86
C GLN A 138 -46.65 13.07 19.44
N ALA A 139 -46.84 13.19 20.74
CA ALA A 139 -48.14 12.96 21.36
C ALA A 139 -48.85 14.32 21.41
N SER A 140 -49.58 14.67 20.37
CA SER A 140 -50.65 15.66 20.51
C SER A 140 -51.88 14.93 21.01
N ALA A 141 -52.19 15.14 22.29
CA ALA A 141 -53.43 14.74 22.91
C ALA A 141 -54.61 15.47 22.22
N MET A 142 -55.68 14.73 21.94
CA MET A 142 -57.01 15.31 21.72
C MET A 142 -57.45 15.97 23.04
N TYR A 143 -57.81 17.25 22.96
CA TYR A 143 -58.76 17.87 23.87
C TYR A 143 -60.13 17.88 23.17
#